data_AF-A0A9P1II25-F1
#
_entry.id   AF-A0A9P1II25-F1
#
_cell.length_a   1.000
_cell.length_b   1.000
_cell.length_c   1.000
_cell.angle_alpha   90.00
_cell.angle_beta   90.00
_cell.angle_gamma   90.00
#
_symmetry.space_group_name_H-M   'P 1'
#
loop_
_entity.id
_entity.type
_entity.pdbx_description
1 polymer ?
#
loop_
_entity_poly.entity_id
_entity_poly.type
_entity_poly.pdbx_seq_one_letter_code
_entity_poly.pdbx_strand_id
1 'polypeptide(L)'
;MSLSRLSSPKTIVFATRGAAVATSSTSSNVGYFEKIAYRFKGIPLPGETEAPKSMFDSCNKEWSAPEFLPAIPKDFKEHPDRDLVNYPYPARPMYPPKTRLLMMPDSWFTAFNKVTGVSGPYLFYGGLFTFLLNKELWVFEEQGHMTVGWILFYLLVSRTAGYNIDAGLYKDYQARMDYFKGLIQDDLKDAVQFRKTSAEETASLAALKESMPTTLKETMQLQLEATYRKNVQTIASELKRRIDYLKETEATKSRFERDQLLKLINDSVEKQVSSKDFKDKYLSNAIQQLNKITV
;
A
#
# COMPACT_ATOMS: atom_id res chain seq x y z
N MET A 1 14.11 51.30 38.45
CA MET A 1 13.25 52.49 38.29
C MET A 1 12.61 52.40 36.91
N SER A 2 11.40 51.86 36.82
CA SER A 2 10.11 52.58 36.92
C SER A 2 9.72 53.18 35.56
N LEU A 3 8.89 52.47 34.77
CA LEU A 3 7.43 52.67 34.56
C LEU A 3 7.12 53.66 33.43
N SER A 4 6.64 53.19 32.27
CA SER A 4 5.22 53.25 31.81
C SER A 4 4.89 54.57 31.08
N ARG A 5 4.14 54.72 29.97
CA ARG A 5 3.01 54.00 29.33
C ARG A 5 2.73 54.76 28.00
N LEU A 6 2.58 54.11 26.82
CA LEU A 6 1.34 53.89 26.02
C LEU A 6 1.76 54.04 24.52
N SER A 7 1.29 53.34 23.49
CA SER A 7 0.19 52.39 23.28
C SER A 7 0.35 51.70 21.90
N SER A 8 -0.14 50.45 21.80
CA SER A 8 -0.56 49.70 20.60
C SER A 8 0.43 48.69 19.95
N PRO A 9 0.25 47.37 20.17
CA PRO A 9 0.85 46.30 19.38
C PRO A 9 -0.11 45.77 18.30
N LYS A 10 0.43 45.52 17.09
CA LYS A 10 -0.24 44.79 16.00
C LYS A 10 -0.27 43.30 16.35
N THR A 11 -1.47 42.79 16.61
CA THR A 11 -1.74 41.37 16.85
C THR A 11 -1.81 40.60 15.52
N ILE A 12 -0.94 39.60 15.38
CA ILE A 12 -1.08 38.49 14.43
C ILE A 12 -2.16 37.56 15.01
N VAL A 13 -3.32 37.47 14.35
CA VAL A 13 -4.38 36.53 14.73
C VAL A 13 -4.31 35.32 13.82
N PHE A 14 -3.88 34.20 14.39
CA PHE A 14 -4.17 32.85 13.92
C PHE A 14 -5.69 32.64 14.10
N ALA A 15 -6.46 32.76 13.02
CA ALA A 15 -7.86 32.37 13.05
C ALA A 15 -7.95 30.89 12.70
N THR A 16 -8.00 30.04 13.73
CA THR A 16 -8.57 28.71 13.66
C THR A 16 -9.94 28.81 12.98
N ARG A 17 -10.07 28.31 11.75
CA ARG A 17 -11.38 28.03 11.16
C ARG A 17 -12.01 26.90 11.96
N GLY A 18 -12.66 27.27 13.05
CA GLY A 18 -13.58 26.41 13.78
C GLY A 18 -14.65 25.94 12.81
N ALA A 19 -14.76 24.62 12.70
CA ALA A 19 -15.87 23.95 12.06
C ALA A 19 -17.16 24.37 12.79
N ALA A 20 -17.87 25.35 12.22
CA ALA A 20 -19.28 25.54 12.53
C ALA A 20 -20.04 24.54 11.68
N VAL A 21 -20.42 23.43 12.31
CA VAL A 21 -21.50 22.55 11.85
C VAL A 21 -22.73 23.42 11.67
N ALA A 22 -23.03 23.79 10.43
CA ALA A 22 -24.30 24.41 10.09
C ALA A 22 -25.35 23.30 10.06
N THR A 23 -26.13 23.25 11.13
CA THR A 23 -27.36 22.47 11.25
C THR A 23 -28.25 22.70 10.04
N SER A 24 -28.55 21.59 9.36
CA SER A 24 -29.61 21.50 8.37
C SER A 24 -30.95 21.87 9.00
N SER A 25 -31.52 23.03 8.63
CA SER A 25 -32.94 23.28 8.87
C SER A 25 -33.52 24.37 7.96
N THR A 26 -34.67 24.01 7.38
CA THR A 26 -35.79 24.85 6.92
C THR A 26 -35.77 25.35 5.47
N SER A 27 -36.50 24.61 4.64
CA SER A 27 -37.06 25.04 3.36
C SER A 27 -37.95 26.28 3.52
N SER A 28 -37.45 27.46 3.17
CA SER A 28 -38.32 28.58 2.81
C SER A 28 -38.60 28.49 1.31
N ASN A 29 -39.89 28.43 0.96
CA ASN A 29 -40.36 28.37 -0.42
C ASN A 29 -40.18 29.76 -1.06
N VAL A 30 -38.93 30.14 -1.36
CA VAL A 30 -38.62 31.36 -2.12
C VAL A 30 -39.22 31.22 -3.52
N GLY A 31 -40.06 32.20 -3.91
CA GLY A 31 -40.73 32.20 -5.20
C GLY A 31 -39.74 32.21 -6.36
N TYR A 32 -40.13 31.68 -7.53
CA TYR A 32 -39.25 31.57 -8.71
C TYR A 32 -38.59 32.91 -9.09
N PHE A 33 -39.35 34.01 -9.07
CA PHE A 33 -38.83 35.35 -9.37
C PHE A 33 -37.90 35.90 -8.28
N GLU A 34 -38.15 35.54 -7.02
CA GLU A 34 -37.30 35.95 -5.90
C GLU A 34 -35.95 35.20 -5.92
N LYS A 35 -35.99 33.91 -6.28
CA LYS A 35 -34.79 33.13 -6.59
C LYS A 35 -34.00 33.76 -7.71
N ILE A 36 -34.64 34.12 -8.82
CA ILE A 36 -33.97 34.79 -9.95
C ILE A 36 -33.36 36.12 -9.49
N ALA A 37 -34.08 36.92 -8.71
CA ALA A 37 -33.57 38.19 -8.19
C ALA A 37 -32.36 38.00 -7.26
N TYR A 38 -32.39 37.01 -6.36
CA TYR A 38 -31.24 36.68 -5.52
C TYR A 38 -30.06 36.15 -6.34
N ARG A 39 -30.32 35.38 -7.40
CA ARG A 39 -29.28 34.90 -8.33
C ARG A 39 -28.60 36.05 -9.08
N PHE A 40 -29.35 37.03 -9.57
CA PHE A 40 -28.78 38.22 -10.21
C PHE A 40 -28.05 39.16 -9.24
N LYS A 41 -28.49 39.21 -7.98
CA LYS A 41 -27.83 40.00 -6.93
C LYS A 41 -26.63 39.30 -6.28
N GLY A 42 -26.33 38.06 -6.69
CA GLY A 42 -25.22 37.27 -6.14
C GLY A 42 -25.40 36.87 -4.67
N ILE A 43 -26.63 36.88 -4.16
CA ILE A 43 -26.93 36.49 -2.77
C ILE A 43 -27.17 34.97 -2.75
N PRO A 44 -26.44 34.20 -1.91
CA PRO A 44 -26.65 32.76 -1.81
C PRO A 44 -28.05 32.46 -1.28
N LEU A 45 -28.71 31.46 -1.88
CA LEU A 45 -30.00 30.98 -1.39
C LEU A 45 -29.82 30.27 -0.05
N PRO A 46 -30.84 30.26 0.84
CA PRO A 46 -30.78 29.51 2.08
C PRO A 46 -30.54 28.01 1.77
N GLY A 47 -29.34 27.53 2.13
CA GLY A 47 -28.87 26.17 1.85
C GLY A 47 -27.66 26.07 0.91
N GLU A 48 -27.29 27.15 0.22
CA GLU A 48 -26.08 27.19 -0.63
C GLU A 48 -24.94 27.93 0.09
N THR A 49 -23.75 27.32 0.13
CA THR A 49 -22.54 27.90 0.76
C THR A 49 -21.85 28.96 -0.10
N GLU A 50 -22.11 28.97 -1.42
CA GLU A 50 -21.52 29.92 -2.36
C GLU A 50 -22.60 30.54 -3.27
N ALA A 51 -22.39 31.80 -3.68
CA ALA A 51 -23.24 32.46 -4.66
C ALA A 51 -23.21 31.74 -6.02
N PRO A 52 -24.29 31.80 -6.82
CA PRO A 52 -24.27 31.27 -8.18
C PRO A 52 -23.15 31.92 -9.01
N LYS A 53 -22.23 31.09 -9.51
CA LYS A 53 -21.19 31.55 -10.43
C LYS A 53 -21.81 31.78 -11.81
N SER A 54 -21.68 33.01 -12.33
CA SER A 54 -22.07 33.31 -13.71
C SER A 54 -21.03 32.76 -14.69
N MET A 55 -21.45 32.44 -15.92
CA MET A 55 -20.51 32.03 -16.98
C MET A 55 -19.47 33.12 -17.31
N PHE A 56 -19.74 34.38 -16.92
CA PHE A 56 -18.86 35.52 -17.12
C PHE A 56 -18.06 35.91 -15.88
N ASP A 57 -18.19 35.20 -14.76
CA ASP A 57 -17.45 35.51 -13.52
C ASP A 57 -15.93 35.35 -13.70
N SER A 58 -15.52 34.52 -14.66
CA SER A 58 -14.11 34.31 -15.01
C SER A 58 -13.61 35.20 -16.14
N CYS A 59 -14.40 36.20 -16.56
CA CYS A 59 -14.02 37.10 -17.64
C CYS A 59 -12.75 37.89 -17.30
N ASN A 60 -11.75 37.86 -18.20
CA ASN A 60 -10.43 38.50 -18.03
C ASN A 60 -9.57 37.99 -16.86
N LYS A 61 -9.91 36.85 -16.23
CA LYS A 61 -9.00 36.23 -15.26
C LYS A 61 -7.90 35.48 -16.03
N GLU A 62 -6.64 35.79 -15.74
CA GLU A 62 -5.50 35.03 -16.24
C GLU A 62 -5.20 33.89 -15.27
N TRP A 63 -5.09 32.66 -15.80
CA TRP A 63 -4.73 31.51 -15.00
C TRP A 63 -3.21 31.36 -14.94
N SER A 64 -2.66 31.17 -13.74
CA SER A 64 -1.24 30.88 -13.52
C SER A 64 -1.09 29.64 -12.67
N ALA A 65 -0.11 28.78 -13.00
CA ALA A 65 0.19 27.60 -12.19
C ALA A 65 0.53 28.00 -10.74
N PRO A 66 -0.07 27.36 -9.72
CA PRO A 66 0.18 27.68 -8.32
C PRO A 66 1.54 27.19 -7.83
N GLU A 67 2.07 26.14 -8.45
CA GLU A 67 3.37 25.56 -8.13
C GLU A 67 4.37 25.87 -9.25
N PHE A 68 5.57 26.28 -8.84
CA PHE A 68 6.69 26.35 -9.76
C PHE A 68 7.06 24.94 -10.22
N LEU A 69 7.51 24.81 -11.47
CA LEU A 69 8.09 23.55 -11.92
C LEU A 69 9.21 23.16 -10.94
N PRO A 70 9.25 21.90 -10.45
CA PRO A 70 10.29 21.49 -9.53
C PRO A 70 11.65 21.71 -10.19
N ALA A 71 12.49 22.54 -9.57
CA ALA A 71 13.85 22.71 -10.02
C ALA A 71 14.56 21.36 -9.91
N ILE A 72 15.42 21.07 -10.88
CA ILE A 72 16.29 19.89 -10.83
C ILE A 72 17.07 19.97 -9.51
N PRO A 73 17.09 18.90 -8.69
CA PRO A 73 17.84 18.90 -7.44
C PRO A 73 19.31 19.25 -7.73
N LYS A 74 19.88 20.19 -6.97
CA LYS A 74 21.29 20.59 -7.13
C LYS A 74 22.26 19.41 -6.96
N ASP A 75 21.82 18.38 -6.24
CA ASP A 75 22.59 17.18 -5.93
C ASP A 75 22.30 16.01 -6.89
N PHE A 76 21.59 16.26 -8.01
CA PHE A 76 21.34 15.22 -9.00
C PHE A 76 22.64 14.83 -9.69
N LYS A 77 23.26 13.74 -9.22
CA LYS A 77 24.52 13.23 -9.75
C LYS A 77 24.24 12.31 -10.93
N GLU A 78 24.55 12.80 -12.12
CA GLU A 78 24.39 12.08 -13.36
C GLU A 78 25.61 11.25 -13.73
N HIS A 79 25.47 10.49 -14.82
CA HIS A 79 26.56 9.72 -15.38
C HIS A 79 27.78 10.63 -15.65
N PRO A 80 29.01 10.21 -15.25
CA PRO A 80 30.21 11.04 -15.36
C PRO A 80 30.50 11.60 -16.76
N ASP A 81 30.06 10.88 -17.80
CA ASP A 81 30.34 11.22 -19.20
C ASP A 81 29.38 12.26 -19.81
N ARG A 82 28.38 12.73 -19.07
CA ARG A 82 27.41 13.69 -19.60
C ARG A 82 27.94 15.12 -19.55
N ASP A 83 28.05 15.75 -20.72
CA ASP A 83 28.42 17.17 -20.86
C ASP A 83 27.21 18.10 -20.61
N LEU A 84 27.09 18.57 -19.37
CA LEU A 84 26.09 19.55 -18.94
C LEU A 84 26.40 20.99 -19.35
N VAL A 85 27.66 21.28 -19.74
CA VAL A 85 28.10 22.64 -20.06
C VAL A 85 27.63 23.02 -21.47
N ASN A 86 27.85 22.13 -22.45
CA ASN A 86 27.39 22.36 -23.82
C ASN A 86 25.92 21.94 -24.04
N TYR A 87 25.43 20.96 -23.26
CA TYR A 87 24.08 20.43 -23.40
C TYR A 87 23.30 20.45 -22.09
N PRO A 88 22.94 21.66 -21.58
CA PRO A 88 22.04 21.77 -20.45
C PRO A 88 20.68 21.16 -20.80
N TYR A 89 19.93 20.73 -19.79
CA TYR A 89 18.57 20.26 -20.03
C TYR A 89 17.71 21.36 -20.66
N PRO A 90 16.84 21.03 -21.62
CA PRO A 90 15.89 21.99 -22.15
C PRO A 90 14.94 22.41 -21.03
N ALA A 91 15.12 23.62 -20.50
CA ALA A 91 14.22 24.20 -19.53
C ALA A 91 12.98 24.76 -20.25
N ARG A 92 11.80 24.21 -19.96
CA ARG A 92 10.55 24.77 -20.47
C ARG A 92 10.25 26.07 -19.71
N PRO A 93 10.14 27.23 -20.37
CA PRO A 93 9.75 28.46 -19.69
C PRO A 93 8.35 28.31 -19.09
N MET A 94 8.17 28.81 -17.87
CA MET A 94 6.91 28.70 -17.12
C MET A 94 5.78 29.50 -17.77
N TYR A 95 6.11 30.70 -18.28
CA TYR A 95 5.16 31.58 -18.92
C TYR A 95 5.43 31.65 -20.43
N PRO A 96 4.38 31.70 -21.25
CA PRO A 96 4.55 31.98 -22.67
C PRO A 96 5.18 33.37 -22.85
N PRO A 97 5.93 33.60 -23.94
CA PRO A 97 6.42 34.92 -24.27
C PRO A 97 5.23 35.89 -24.40
N LYS A 98 5.39 37.10 -23.87
CA LYS A 98 4.34 38.10 -23.87
C LYS A 98 3.91 38.42 -25.31
N THR A 99 2.61 38.42 -25.57
CA THR A 99 2.01 38.84 -26.84
C THR A 99 1.23 40.15 -26.64
N ARG A 100 1.19 40.97 -27.68
CA ARG A 100 0.38 42.20 -27.77
C ARG A 100 -0.52 42.10 -28.99
N LEU A 101 -1.67 42.78 -28.95
CA LEU A 101 -2.65 42.78 -30.05
C LEU A 101 -3.07 41.35 -30.47
N LEU A 102 -3.25 40.45 -29.50
CA LEU A 102 -3.67 39.04 -29.67
C LEU A 102 -2.65 38.12 -30.35
N MET A 103 -1.99 38.56 -31.43
CA MET A 103 -1.17 37.73 -32.30
C MET A 103 0.32 38.09 -32.28
N MET A 104 0.66 39.34 -31.99
CA MET A 104 2.00 39.85 -32.27
C MET A 104 2.92 39.68 -31.05
N PRO A 105 4.11 39.09 -31.19
CA PRO A 105 5.02 38.90 -30.07
C PRO A 105 5.60 40.24 -29.59
N ASP A 106 5.83 40.37 -28.29
CA ASP A 106 6.41 41.58 -27.68
C ASP A 106 7.80 41.91 -28.27
N SER A 107 8.55 40.90 -28.70
CA SER A 107 9.87 41.06 -29.31
C SER A 107 9.88 41.97 -30.53
N TRP A 108 8.81 41.95 -31.34
CA TRP A 108 8.69 42.85 -32.49
C TRP A 108 8.52 44.29 -32.03
N PHE A 109 7.79 44.53 -30.95
CA PHE A 109 7.57 45.85 -30.37
C PHE A 109 8.83 46.38 -29.67
N THR A 110 9.59 45.50 -29.01
CA THR A 110 10.85 45.87 -28.32
C THR A 110 11.86 46.51 -29.28
N ALA A 111 11.95 46.01 -30.52
CA ALA A 111 12.84 46.58 -31.54
C ALA A 111 12.43 48.03 -31.92
N PHE A 112 11.14 48.30 -32.09
CA PHE A 112 10.64 49.64 -32.38
C PHE A 112 10.81 50.60 -31.20
N ASN A 113 10.68 50.12 -29.96
CA ASN A 113 10.79 50.98 -28.77
C ASN A 113 12.11 51.77 -28.71
N LYS A 114 13.21 51.20 -29.21
CA LYS A 114 14.52 51.87 -29.25
C LYS A 114 14.54 53.10 -30.16
N VAL A 115 13.74 53.10 -31.24
CA VAL A 115 13.80 54.11 -32.30
C VAL A 115 12.59 55.06 -32.25
N THR A 116 11.39 54.52 -32.10
CA THR A 116 10.13 55.25 -32.23
C THR A 116 9.30 55.29 -30.94
N GLY A 117 9.87 54.78 -29.83
CA GLY A 117 9.21 54.72 -28.53
C GLY A 117 8.04 53.74 -28.48
N VAL A 118 7.27 53.77 -27.39
CA VAL A 118 6.21 52.79 -27.11
C VAL A 118 5.05 52.88 -28.10
N SER A 119 4.74 54.07 -28.63
CA SER A 119 3.66 54.29 -29.60
C SER A 119 4.02 53.86 -31.03
N GLY A 120 5.32 53.85 -31.37
CA GLY A 120 5.83 53.57 -32.69
C GLY A 120 5.30 52.30 -33.34
N PRO A 121 5.39 51.12 -32.71
CA PRO A 121 4.90 49.89 -33.33
C PRO A 121 3.37 49.89 -33.53
N TYR A 122 2.58 50.56 -32.68
CA TYR A 122 1.13 50.67 -32.87
C TYR A 122 0.77 51.54 -34.08
N LEU A 123 1.47 52.67 -34.26
CA LEU A 123 1.30 53.53 -35.43
C LEU A 123 1.77 52.85 -36.71
N PHE A 124 2.84 52.04 -36.64
CA PHE A 124 3.32 51.27 -37.78
C PHE A 124 2.28 50.22 -38.24
N TYR A 125 1.75 49.39 -37.34
CA TYR A 125 0.75 48.40 -37.71
C TYR A 125 -0.58 49.02 -38.12
N GLY A 126 -1.03 50.07 -37.42
CA GLY A 126 -2.22 50.82 -37.81
C GLY A 126 -2.06 51.46 -39.20
N GLY A 127 -0.92 52.11 -39.45
CA GLY A 127 -0.60 52.71 -40.74
C GLY A 127 -0.44 51.68 -41.86
N LEU A 128 0.19 50.54 -41.58
CA LEU A 128 0.31 49.42 -42.52
C LEU A 128 -1.08 48.89 -42.90
N PHE A 129 -1.98 48.74 -41.92
CA PHE A 129 -3.36 48.33 -42.17
C PHE A 129 -4.11 49.36 -43.02
N THR A 130 -4.04 50.66 -42.69
CA THR A 130 -4.65 51.72 -43.52
C THR A 130 -4.06 51.76 -44.93
N PHE A 131 -2.75 51.51 -45.08
CA PHE A 131 -2.09 51.44 -46.37
C PHE A 131 -2.59 50.25 -47.21
N LEU A 132 -2.74 49.06 -46.62
CA LEU A 132 -3.29 47.88 -47.27
C LEU A 132 -4.72 48.13 -47.80
N LEU A 133 -5.53 48.85 -47.02
CA LEU A 133 -6.89 49.25 -47.41
C LEU A 133 -6.89 50.27 -48.54
N ASN A 134 -6.09 51.33 -48.42
CA ASN A 134 -6.02 52.41 -49.43
C ASN A 134 -5.45 51.92 -50.77
N LYS A 135 -4.60 50.89 -50.76
CA LYS A 135 -4.05 50.27 -51.97
C LYS A 135 -4.87 49.09 -52.48
N GLU A 136 -6.03 48.80 -51.89
CA GLU A 136 -6.90 47.68 -52.27
C GLU A 136 -6.15 46.33 -52.28
N LEU A 137 -5.03 46.22 -51.56
CA LEU A 137 -4.35 44.94 -51.32
C LEU A 137 -5.19 44.06 -50.38
N TRP A 138 -6.02 44.71 -49.56
CA TRP A 138 -7.04 44.08 -48.75
C TRP A 138 -8.41 44.67 -49.11
N VAL A 139 -9.13 43.98 -50.00
CA VAL A 139 -10.48 44.39 -50.44
C VAL A 139 -11.52 43.82 -49.47
N PHE A 140 -12.36 44.69 -48.91
CA PHE A 140 -13.50 44.25 -48.09
C PHE A 140 -14.66 43.82 -48.99
N GLU A 141 -14.66 42.55 -49.38
CA GLU A 141 -15.85 41.92 -49.97
C GLU A 141 -16.87 41.52 -48.90
N GLU A 142 -17.95 40.84 -49.32
CA GLU A 142 -18.93 40.22 -48.42
C GLU A 142 -18.25 39.31 -47.37
N GLN A 143 -17.08 38.72 -47.65
CA GLN A 143 -16.35 37.91 -46.67
C GLN A 143 -15.62 38.74 -45.59
N GLY A 144 -15.46 40.06 -45.79
CA GLY A 144 -14.78 40.96 -44.86
C GLY A 144 -15.51 41.11 -43.53
N HIS A 145 -16.85 41.23 -43.55
CA HIS A 145 -17.64 41.36 -42.32
C HIS A 145 -17.66 40.04 -41.53
N MET A 146 -17.63 38.89 -42.21
CA MET A 146 -17.48 37.58 -41.57
C MET A 146 -16.17 37.46 -40.80
N THR A 147 -15.07 37.98 -41.35
CA THR A 147 -13.75 37.98 -40.69
C THR A 147 -13.78 38.80 -39.39
N VAL A 148 -14.39 39.98 -39.40
CA VAL A 148 -14.57 40.80 -38.19
C VAL A 148 -15.44 40.09 -37.15
N GLY A 149 -16.51 39.42 -37.59
CA GLY A 149 -17.35 38.60 -36.73
C GLY A 149 -16.58 37.48 -36.03
N TRP A 150 -15.72 36.76 -36.77
CA TRP A 150 -14.86 35.70 -36.21
C TRP A 150 -13.85 36.24 -35.19
N ILE A 151 -13.26 37.41 -35.44
CA ILE A 151 -12.34 38.05 -34.47
C ILE A 151 -13.07 38.39 -33.18
N LEU A 152 -14.27 38.97 -33.26
CA LEU A 152 -15.07 39.32 -32.09
C LEU A 152 -15.51 38.06 -31.32
N PHE A 153 -15.97 37.04 -32.04
CA PHE A 153 -16.31 35.75 -31.44
C PHE A 153 -15.12 35.12 -30.72
N TYR A 154 -13.95 35.11 -31.36
CA TYR A 154 -12.71 34.61 -30.74
C TYR A 154 -12.37 35.38 -29.47
N LEU A 155 -12.43 36.71 -29.48
CA LEU A 155 -12.18 37.53 -28.29
C LEU A 155 -13.18 37.30 -27.16
N LEU A 156 -14.44 37.00 -27.49
CA LEU A 156 -15.48 36.69 -26.50
C LEU A 156 -15.20 35.33 -25.87
N VAL A 157 -14.93 34.30 -26.68
CA VAL A 157 -14.62 32.95 -26.20
C VAL A 157 -13.32 32.94 -25.39
N SER A 158 -12.25 33.56 -25.89
CA SER A 158 -10.96 33.57 -25.21
C SER A 158 -11.02 34.25 -23.85
N ARG A 159 -11.79 35.34 -23.71
CA ARG A 159 -11.95 36.05 -22.44
C ARG A 159 -12.85 35.35 -21.43
N THR A 160 -13.86 34.62 -21.88
CA THR A 160 -14.86 34.00 -21.00
C THR A 160 -14.48 32.58 -20.60
N ALA A 161 -14.00 31.78 -21.54
CA ALA A 161 -13.67 30.38 -21.34
C ALA A 161 -12.17 30.13 -21.05
N GLY A 162 -11.28 31.06 -21.42
CA GLY A 162 -9.82 30.86 -21.32
C GLY A 162 -9.36 30.40 -19.93
N TYR A 163 -9.76 31.11 -18.88
CA TYR A 163 -9.40 30.76 -17.49
C TYR A 163 -9.80 29.32 -17.11
N ASN A 164 -11.03 28.93 -17.44
CA ASN A 164 -11.58 27.62 -17.07
C ASN A 164 -10.92 26.49 -17.86
N ILE A 165 -10.63 26.71 -19.14
CA ILE A 165 -9.92 25.78 -20.00
C ILE A 165 -8.51 25.55 -19.45
N ASP A 166 -7.75 26.61 -19.21
CA ASP A 166 -6.37 26.52 -18.71
C ASP A 166 -6.30 25.83 -17.33
N ALA A 167 -7.21 26.19 -16.42
CA ALA A 167 -7.32 25.55 -15.12
C ALA A 167 -7.69 24.05 -15.21
N GLY A 168 -8.53 23.67 -16.17
CA GLY A 168 -8.89 22.28 -16.45
C GLY A 168 -7.70 21.50 -16.99
N LEU A 169 -7.04 22.02 -18.03
CA LEU A 169 -5.86 21.40 -18.64
C LEU A 169 -4.73 21.18 -17.61
N TYR A 170 -4.52 22.13 -16.70
CA TYR A 170 -3.51 21.97 -15.66
C TYR A 170 -3.84 20.85 -14.67
N LYS A 171 -5.11 20.72 -14.25
CA LYS A 171 -5.53 19.63 -13.36
C LYS A 171 -5.30 18.27 -14.00
N ASP A 172 -5.68 18.13 -15.27
CA ASP A 172 -5.49 16.88 -16.01
C ASP A 172 -4.00 16.57 -16.21
N TYR A 173 -3.19 17.60 -16.49
CA TYR A 173 -1.74 17.47 -16.57
C TYR A 173 -1.14 17.00 -15.24
N GLN A 174 -1.55 17.60 -14.11
CA GLN A 174 -1.06 17.23 -12.79
C GLN A 174 -1.45 15.79 -12.43
N ALA A 175 -2.70 15.39 -12.68
CA ALA A 175 -3.16 14.03 -12.46
C ALA A 175 -2.33 13.01 -13.27
N ARG A 176 -1.99 13.35 -14.52
CA ARG A 176 -1.13 12.52 -15.37
C ARG A 176 0.31 12.46 -14.87
N MET A 177 0.87 13.57 -14.39
CA MET A 177 2.21 13.60 -13.81
C MET A 177 2.29 12.78 -12.51
N ASP A 178 1.29 12.90 -11.65
CA ASP A 178 1.24 12.16 -10.40
C ASP A 178 1.03 10.66 -10.63
N TYR A 179 0.27 10.28 -11.66
CA TYR A 179 0.18 8.89 -12.11
C TYR A 179 1.55 8.31 -12.49
N PHE A 180 2.32 9.03 -13.32
CA PHE A 180 3.66 8.55 -13.72
C PHE A 180 4.64 8.53 -12.55
N LYS A 181 4.59 9.52 -11.65
CA LYS A 181 5.40 9.50 -10.42
C LYS A 181 5.05 8.32 -9.52
N GLY A 182 3.76 7.99 -9.41
CA GLY A 182 3.28 6.81 -8.67
C GLY A 182 3.85 5.52 -9.26
N LEU A 183 3.79 5.35 -10.59
CA LEU A 183 4.36 4.19 -11.26
C LEU A 183 5.87 4.04 -11.01
N ILE A 184 6.62 5.15 -11.10
CA ILE A 184 8.06 5.16 -10.81
C ILE A 184 8.34 4.83 -9.34
N GLN A 185 7.52 5.32 -8.41
CA GLN A 185 7.66 5.01 -6.98
C GLN A 185 7.38 3.54 -6.69
N ASP A 186 6.38 2.95 -7.35
CA ASP A 186 6.05 1.54 -7.22
C ASP A 186 7.18 0.66 -7.77
N ASP A 187 7.70 0.96 -8.96
CA ASP A 187 8.84 0.24 -9.55
C ASP A 187 10.12 0.33 -8.69
N LEU A 188 10.36 1.48 -8.06
CA LEU A 188 11.52 1.69 -7.19
C LEU A 188 11.33 1.19 -5.76
N LYS A 189 10.11 0.83 -5.36
CA LYS A 189 9.77 0.47 -3.97
C LYS A 189 10.63 -0.70 -3.48
N ASP A 190 10.74 -1.74 -4.29
CA ASP A 190 11.51 -2.94 -3.96
C ASP A 190 13.00 -2.64 -3.86
N ALA A 191 13.54 -1.82 -4.76
CA ALA A 191 14.95 -1.40 -4.71
C ALA A 191 15.26 -0.55 -3.47
N VAL A 192 14.34 0.34 -3.08
CA VAL A 192 14.47 1.15 -1.86
C VAL A 192 14.36 0.28 -0.62
N GLN A 193 13.43 -0.68 -0.58
CA GLN A 193 13.30 -1.63 0.52
C GLN A 193 14.56 -2.50 0.63
N PHE A 194 15.03 -3.06 -0.48
CA PHE A 194 16.25 -3.85 -0.54
C PHE A 194 17.48 -3.08 -0.04
N ARG A 195 17.63 -1.79 -0.37
CA ARG A 195 18.73 -0.97 0.17
C ARG A 195 18.63 -0.77 1.68
N LYS A 196 17.42 -0.64 2.22
CA LYS A 196 17.21 -0.50 3.67
C LYS A 196 17.49 -1.82 4.39
N THR A 197 16.99 -2.94 3.87
CA THR A 197 17.16 -4.26 4.50
C THR A 197 18.54 -4.84 4.26
N SER A 198 19.22 -4.51 3.16
CA SER A 198 20.56 -5.05 2.84
C SER A 198 21.59 -4.88 3.96
N ALA A 199 21.58 -3.74 4.66
CA ALA A 199 22.51 -3.52 5.77
C ALA A 199 22.22 -4.48 6.94
N GLU A 200 20.94 -4.69 7.25
CA GLU A 200 20.47 -5.59 8.31
C GLU A 200 20.63 -7.07 7.93
N GLU A 201 20.36 -7.43 6.68
CA GLU A 201 20.59 -8.75 6.10
C GLU A 201 22.08 -9.10 6.08
N THR A 202 22.95 -8.16 5.74
CA THR A 202 24.41 -8.38 5.78
C THR A 202 24.89 -8.63 7.21
N ALA A 203 24.38 -7.87 8.18
CA ALA A 203 24.71 -8.06 9.59
C ALA A 203 24.20 -9.40 10.14
N SER A 204 22.97 -9.79 9.80
CA SER A 204 22.40 -11.08 10.21
C SER A 204 23.08 -12.27 9.54
N LEU A 205 23.46 -12.16 8.26
CA LEU A 205 24.27 -13.17 7.56
C LEU A 205 25.67 -13.31 8.16
N ALA A 206 26.29 -12.21 8.61
CA ALA A 206 27.58 -12.27 9.31
C ALA A 206 27.44 -13.01 10.65
N ALA A 207 26.42 -12.72 11.44
CA ALA A 207 26.14 -13.43 12.70
C ALA A 207 25.81 -14.93 12.48
N LEU A 208 25.07 -15.25 11.42
CA LEU A 208 24.81 -16.63 10.99
C LEU A 208 26.10 -17.34 10.59
N LYS A 209 26.99 -16.66 9.86
CA LYS A 209 28.27 -17.22 9.45
C LYS A 209 29.17 -17.56 10.64
N GLU A 210 29.16 -16.72 11.69
CA GLU A 210 29.91 -16.99 12.92
C GLU A 210 29.32 -18.15 13.74
N SER A 211 27.99 -18.28 13.79
CA SER A 211 27.29 -19.30 14.61
C SER A 211 27.05 -20.63 13.89
N MET A 212 27.08 -20.68 12.56
CA MET A 212 26.91 -21.91 11.78
C MET A 212 27.93 -23.01 12.14
N PRO A 213 29.25 -22.77 12.18
CA PRO A 213 30.23 -23.84 12.44
C PRO A 213 30.09 -24.44 13.83
N THR A 214 29.76 -23.62 14.85
CA THR A 214 29.52 -24.12 16.21
C THR A 214 28.27 -24.97 16.27
N THR A 215 27.17 -24.51 15.66
CA THR A 215 25.90 -25.25 15.60
C THR A 215 26.05 -26.59 14.88
N LEU A 216 26.82 -26.64 13.79
CA LEU A 216 27.10 -27.88 13.04
C LEU A 216 27.94 -28.86 13.87
N LYS A 217 28.91 -28.36 14.63
CA LYS A 217 29.72 -29.18 15.54
C LYS A 217 28.87 -29.78 16.66
N GLU A 218 28.02 -28.97 17.29
CA GLU A 218 27.12 -29.40 18.35
C GLU A 218 26.09 -30.42 17.85
N THR A 219 25.51 -30.20 16.66
CA THR A 219 24.58 -31.17 16.05
C THR A 219 25.25 -32.50 15.71
N MET A 220 26.49 -32.50 15.21
CA MET A 220 27.26 -33.75 15.02
C MET A 220 27.53 -34.47 16.34
N GLN A 221 27.89 -33.75 17.40
CA GLN A 221 28.12 -34.33 18.73
C GLN A 221 26.84 -34.98 19.28
N LEU A 222 25.69 -34.29 19.14
CA LEU A 222 24.39 -34.83 19.54
C LEU A 222 24.02 -36.10 18.76
N GLN A 223 24.30 -36.14 17.45
CA GLN A 223 24.07 -37.35 16.64
C GLN A 223 24.97 -38.52 17.08
N LEU A 224 26.22 -38.24 17.44
CA LEU A 224 27.15 -39.26 17.94
C LEU A 224 26.67 -39.83 19.28
N GLU A 225 26.27 -38.97 20.21
CA GLU A 225 25.71 -39.38 21.50
C GLU A 225 24.40 -40.15 21.35
N ALA A 226 23.50 -39.71 20.46
CA ALA A 226 22.25 -40.38 20.19
C ALA A 226 22.50 -41.80 19.66
N THR A 227 23.47 -41.96 18.76
CA THR A 227 23.88 -43.27 18.22
C THR A 227 24.46 -44.16 19.32
N TYR A 228 25.33 -43.61 20.17
CA TYR A 228 25.89 -44.34 21.31
C TYR A 228 24.80 -44.82 22.27
N ARG A 229 23.88 -43.94 22.69
CA ARG A 229 22.76 -44.29 23.58
C ARG A 229 21.84 -45.33 22.95
N LYS A 230 21.58 -45.22 21.64
CA LYS A 230 20.79 -46.21 20.89
C LYS A 230 21.46 -47.59 20.92
N ASN A 231 22.77 -47.67 20.66
CA ASN A 231 23.52 -48.93 20.69
C ASN A 231 23.49 -49.58 22.08
N VAL A 232 23.68 -48.79 23.15
CA VAL A 232 23.58 -49.29 24.54
C VAL A 232 22.17 -49.79 24.83
N GLN A 233 21.14 -49.06 24.42
CA GLN A 233 19.75 -49.47 24.60
C GLN A 233 19.42 -50.76 23.84
N THR A 234 19.93 -50.92 22.62
CA THR A 234 19.79 -52.16 21.84
C THR A 234 20.42 -53.33 22.58
N ILE A 235 21.67 -53.22 23.03
CA ILE A 235 22.36 -54.28 23.79
C ILE A 235 21.61 -54.62 25.08
N ALA A 236 21.16 -53.61 25.84
CA ALA A 236 20.38 -53.80 27.06
C ALA A 236 19.06 -54.52 26.79
N SER A 237 18.37 -54.18 25.69
CA SER A 237 17.12 -54.83 25.28
C SER A 237 17.32 -56.29 24.86
N GLU A 238 18.42 -56.60 24.18
CA GLU A 238 18.76 -57.97 23.77
C GLU A 238 19.13 -58.85 24.96
N LEU A 239 19.94 -58.33 25.88
CA LEU A 239 20.28 -59.01 27.14
C LEU A 239 19.01 -59.29 27.95
N LYS A 240 18.14 -58.29 28.10
CA LYS A 240 16.85 -58.47 28.77
C LYS A 240 16.03 -59.56 28.09
N ARG A 241 15.91 -59.54 26.76
CA ARG A 241 15.18 -60.59 26.00
C ARG A 241 15.72 -61.99 26.28
N ARG A 242 17.05 -62.16 26.37
CA ARG A 242 17.67 -63.46 26.69
C ARG A 242 17.37 -63.89 28.12
N ILE A 243 17.45 -62.98 29.08
CA ILE A 243 17.14 -63.28 30.49
C ILE A 243 15.65 -63.61 30.67
N ASP A 244 14.76 -62.82 30.06
CA ASP A 244 13.32 -63.05 30.09
C ASP A 244 12.99 -64.42 29.46
N TYR A 245 13.62 -64.77 28.34
CA TYR A 245 13.49 -66.10 27.74
C TYR A 245 13.93 -67.22 28.70
N LEU A 246 15.11 -67.12 29.32
CA LEU A 246 15.58 -68.14 30.27
C LEU A 246 14.61 -68.30 31.45
N LYS A 247 14.13 -67.19 32.02
CA LYS A 247 13.14 -67.19 33.09
C LYS A 247 11.82 -67.82 32.66
N GLU A 248 11.32 -67.49 31.48
CA GLU A 248 10.08 -68.07 30.94
C GLU A 248 10.22 -69.57 30.66
N THR A 249 11.37 -70.01 30.15
CA THR A 249 11.63 -71.46 29.94
C THR A 249 11.66 -72.23 31.25
N GLU A 250 12.30 -71.68 32.30
CA GLU A 250 12.32 -72.29 33.63
C GLU A 250 10.92 -72.33 34.24
N ALA A 251 10.18 -71.22 34.19
CA ALA A 251 8.80 -71.15 34.66
C ALA A 251 7.88 -72.14 33.91
N THR A 252 8.07 -72.29 32.60
CA THR A 252 7.32 -73.25 31.78
C THR A 252 7.64 -74.69 32.14
N LYS A 253 8.93 -75.00 32.37
CA LYS A 253 9.36 -76.32 32.82
C LYS A 253 8.73 -76.68 34.17
N SER A 254 8.78 -75.77 35.15
CA SER A 254 8.16 -75.99 36.45
C SER A 254 6.62 -76.13 36.37
N ARG A 255 5.97 -75.43 35.44
CA ARG A 255 4.52 -75.61 35.16
C ARG A 255 4.25 -76.99 34.56
N PHE A 256 5.03 -77.40 33.56
CA PHE A 256 4.87 -78.70 32.91
C PHE A 256 5.13 -79.86 33.88
N GLU A 257 6.16 -79.77 34.73
CA GLU A 257 6.44 -80.75 35.79
C GLU A 257 5.26 -80.88 36.75
N ARG A 258 4.65 -79.76 37.15
CA ARG A 258 3.43 -79.75 37.97
C ARG A 258 2.25 -80.41 37.25
N ASP A 259 1.99 -80.05 36.00
CA ASP A 259 0.87 -80.59 35.22
C ASP A 259 1.02 -82.09 34.97
N GLN A 260 2.23 -82.55 34.66
CA GLN A 260 2.52 -83.97 34.48
C GLN A 260 2.37 -84.75 35.78
N LEU A 261 2.83 -84.19 36.91
CA LEU A 261 2.64 -84.78 38.24
C LEU A 261 1.15 -84.87 38.58
N LEU A 262 0.36 -83.82 38.34
CA LEU A 262 -1.09 -83.84 38.54
C LEU A 262 -1.78 -84.89 37.68
N LYS A 263 -1.38 -85.00 36.40
CA LYS A 263 -1.90 -86.03 35.49
C LYS A 263 -1.57 -87.44 35.98
N LEU A 264 -0.34 -87.70 36.40
CA LEU A 264 0.05 -89.00 36.95
C LEU A 264 -0.72 -89.34 38.24
N ILE A 265 -0.91 -88.36 39.12
CA ILE A 265 -1.73 -88.54 40.32
C ILE A 265 -3.17 -88.88 39.91
N ASN A 266 -3.79 -88.09 39.03
CA ASN A 266 -5.15 -88.33 38.56
C ASN A 266 -5.30 -89.71 37.89
N ASP A 267 -4.41 -90.07 36.96
CA ASP A 267 -4.42 -91.37 36.29
C ASP A 267 -4.24 -92.53 37.29
N SER A 268 -3.38 -92.35 38.30
CA SER A 268 -3.17 -93.35 39.36
C SER A 268 -4.41 -93.50 40.25
N VAL A 269 -5.06 -92.39 40.58
CA VAL A 269 -6.30 -92.35 41.36
C VAL A 269 -7.44 -92.96 40.56
N GLU A 270 -7.61 -92.63 39.28
CA GLU A 270 -8.62 -93.22 38.40
C GLU A 270 -8.44 -94.74 38.25
N LYS A 271 -7.21 -95.21 38.04
CA LYS A 271 -6.90 -96.66 38.00
C LYS A 271 -7.27 -97.33 39.32
N GLN A 272 -6.89 -96.75 40.45
CA GLN A 272 -7.25 -97.27 41.78
C GLN A 272 -8.77 -97.30 41.96
N VAL A 273 -9.48 -96.21 41.64
CA VAL A 273 -10.96 -96.11 41.73
C VAL A 273 -11.67 -97.12 40.80
N SER A 274 -11.12 -97.38 39.62
CA SER A 274 -11.70 -98.32 38.65
C SER A 274 -11.54 -99.79 39.05
N SER A 275 -10.52 -100.12 39.86
CA SER A 275 -10.23 -101.49 40.30
C SER A 275 -11.38 -102.06 41.15
N LYS A 276 -11.69 -103.35 40.96
CA LYS A 276 -12.78 -104.03 41.68
C LYS A 276 -12.55 -104.03 43.19
N ASP A 277 -11.32 -104.30 43.62
CA ASP A 277 -10.93 -104.32 45.04
C ASP A 277 -11.19 -102.99 45.75
N PHE A 278 -10.98 -101.86 45.08
CA PHE A 278 -11.29 -100.55 45.66
C PHE A 278 -12.79 -100.30 45.73
N LYS A 279 -13.56 -100.66 44.69
CA LYS A 279 -15.03 -100.52 44.69
C LYS A 279 -15.65 -101.36 45.80
N ASP A 280 -15.16 -102.56 46.02
CA ASP A 280 -15.66 -103.44 47.08
C ASP A 280 -15.32 -102.89 48.48
N LYS A 281 -14.10 -102.35 48.67
CA LYS A 281 -13.73 -101.64 49.90
C LYS A 281 -14.53 -100.36 50.11
N TYR A 282 -14.81 -99.62 49.05
CA TYR A 282 -15.62 -98.40 49.11
C TYR A 282 -17.09 -98.71 49.43
N LEU A 283 -17.67 -99.74 48.80
CA LEU A 283 -19.02 -100.22 49.11
C LEU A 283 -19.11 -100.74 50.55
N SER A 284 -18.10 -101.47 51.02
CA SER A 284 -17.99 -101.87 52.43
C SER A 284 -17.99 -100.67 53.36
N ASN A 285 -17.20 -99.63 53.06
CA ASN A 285 -17.15 -98.41 53.86
C ASN A 285 -18.48 -97.63 53.80
N ALA A 286 -19.13 -97.56 52.64
CA ALA A 286 -20.44 -96.93 52.48
C ALA A 286 -21.55 -97.69 53.23
N ILE A 287 -21.52 -99.03 53.24
CA ILE A 287 -22.42 -99.86 54.05
C ILE A 287 -22.15 -99.63 55.54
N GLN A 288 -20.88 -99.52 55.95
CA GLN A 288 -20.53 -99.16 57.33
C GLN A 288 -20.99 -97.75 57.71
N GLN A 289 -20.92 -96.78 56.79
CA GLN A 289 -21.42 -95.42 57.02
C GLN A 289 -22.95 -95.36 57.04
N LEU A 290 -23.64 -96.12 56.18
CA LEU A 290 -25.11 -96.24 56.19
C LEU A 290 -25.64 -96.98 57.42
N ASN A 291 -24.94 -98.02 57.90
CA ASN A 291 -25.25 -98.68 59.16
C ASN A 291 -25.05 -97.75 60.37
N LYS A 292 -24.19 -96.73 60.24
CA LYS A 292 -24.05 -95.67 61.26
C LYS A 292 -25.14 -94.59 61.18
N ILE A 293 -25.86 -94.49 60.07
CA ILE A 293 -26.91 -93.48 59.84
C ILE A 293 -28.33 -94.09 59.97
N THR A 294 -28.50 -95.41 59.79
CA THR A 294 -29.79 -96.14 59.92
C THR A 294 -30.02 -96.71 61.34
N VAL A 295 -29.65 -95.92 62.34
CA VAL A 295 -30.12 -96.00 63.74
C VAL A 295 -30.55 -94.59 64.11
#